data_AF-A0A699RU92-F1
#
_entry.id   AF-A0A699RU92-F1
#
_cell.length_a   1.000
_cell.length_b   1.000
_cell.length_c   1.000
_cell.angle_alpha   90.00
_cell.angle_beta   90.00
_cell.angle_gamma   90.00
#
_symmetry.space_group_name_H-M   'P 1'
#
loop_
_entity.id
_entity.type
_entity.pdbx_description
1 polymer ?
#
loop_
_entity_poly.entity_id
_entity_poly.type
_entity_poly.pdbx_seq_one_letter_code
_entity_poly.pdbx_strand_id
1 'polypeptide(L)'
;MKKLKSELWNLRVKSNDVVSYSQRFQELALLCVRMFPEESDKIERYVGGLPDVIHESVVASRPKTMQEAIDMENELIDKRNNTWAECQAENK
;
A
#
# COMPACT_ATOMS: atom_id res chain seq x y z
N MET A 1 -2.15 -18.55 -15.01
CA MET A 1 -2.89 -17.28 -14.79
C MET A 1 -3.79 -17.28 -13.55
N LYS A 2 -4.73 -18.22 -13.36
CA LYS A 2 -5.73 -18.15 -12.26
C LYS A 2 -5.13 -17.94 -10.85
N LYS A 3 -4.02 -18.61 -10.54
CA LYS A 3 -3.30 -18.50 -9.25
C LYS A 3 -2.76 -17.10 -8.97
N LEU A 4 -2.13 -16.46 -9.97
CA LEU A 4 -1.58 -15.10 -9.82
C LEU A 4 -2.69 -14.07 -9.59
N LYS A 5 -3.81 -14.21 -10.32
CA LYS A 5 -4.98 -13.37 -10.11
C LYS A 5 -5.50 -13.50 -8.68
N SER A 6 -5.70 -14.73 -8.20
CA SER A 6 -6.17 -14.94 -6.83
C SER A 6 -5.19 -14.41 -5.79
N GLU A 7 -3.89 -14.50 -6.01
CA GLU A 7 -2.89 -13.95 -5.10
C GLU A 7 -2.97 -12.42 -5.03
N LEU A 8 -3.01 -11.76 -6.18
CA LEU A 8 -3.18 -10.31 -6.29
C LEU A 8 -4.47 -9.82 -5.63
N TRP A 9 -5.57 -10.57 -5.77
CA TRP A 9 -6.86 -10.25 -5.14
C TRP A 9 -6.88 -10.45 -3.62
N ASN A 10 -6.05 -11.35 -3.09
CA ASN A 10 -5.93 -11.62 -1.66
C ASN A 10 -4.73 -10.90 -1.01
N LEU A 11 -3.96 -10.13 -1.77
CA LEU A 11 -2.81 -9.39 -1.26
C LEU A 11 -3.30 -8.26 -0.34
N ARG A 12 -2.82 -8.27 0.91
CA ARG A 12 -3.10 -7.26 1.93
C ARG A 12 -1.83 -7.00 2.71
N VAL A 13 -1.66 -5.78 3.20
CA VAL A 13 -0.55 -5.41 4.08
C VAL A 13 -0.63 -6.23 5.36
N LYS A 14 0.46 -6.88 5.75
CA LYS A 14 0.58 -7.57 7.05
C LYS A 14 1.39 -6.72 8.02
N SER A 15 0.69 -6.14 8.99
CA SER A 15 1.20 -5.70 10.29
C SER A 15 2.46 -4.81 10.33
N ASN A 16 2.65 -3.93 9.34
CA ASN A 16 3.75 -2.96 9.15
C ASN A 16 4.82 -3.33 8.12
N ASP A 17 4.74 -4.48 7.43
CA ASP A 17 5.66 -4.75 6.32
C ASP A 17 5.13 -4.19 4.99
N VAL A 18 5.21 -2.87 4.92
CA VAL A 18 4.78 -2.05 3.79
C VAL A 18 5.62 -2.35 2.55
N VAL A 19 6.94 -2.43 2.74
CA VAL A 19 7.92 -2.60 1.66
C VAL A 19 7.70 -3.92 0.94
N SER A 20 7.52 -5.02 1.68
CA SER A 20 7.24 -6.32 1.06
C SER A 20 5.90 -6.33 0.34
N TYR A 21 4.89 -5.62 0.86
CA TYR A 21 3.61 -5.48 0.18
C TYR A 21 3.75 -4.72 -1.15
N SER A 22 4.39 -3.55 -1.15
CA SER A 22 4.60 -2.73 -2.35
C SER A 22 5.38 -3.48 -3.42
N GLN A 23 6.47 -4.12 -3.02
CA GLN A 23 7.31 -4.90 -3.92
C GLN A 23 6.51 -6.07 -4.53
N ARG A 24 5.80 -6.84 -3.69
CA ARG A 24 5.03 -7.99 -4.16
C ARG A 24 3.90 -7.58 -5.10
N PHE A 25 3.25 -6.45 -4.82
CA PHE A 25 2.22 -5.91 -5.68
C PHE A 25 2.76 -5.54 -7.06
N GLN A 26 3.90 -4.83 -7.12
CA GLN A 26 4.53 -4.44 -8.37
C GLN A 26 4.96 -5.66 -9.21
N GLU A 27 5.52 -6.70 -8.59
CA GLU A 27 5.82 -7.97 -9.25
C GLU A 27 4.57 -8.62 -9.86
N LEU A 28 3.50 -8.72 -9.07
CA LEU A 28 2.24 -9.34 -9.52
C LEU A 28 1.56 -8.51 -10.62
N ALA A 29 1.62 -7.18 -10.53
CA ALA A 29 1.09 -6.27 -11.54
C ALA A 29 1.84 -6.40 -12.88
N LEU A 30 3.17 -6.55 -12.82
CA LEU A 30 3.99 -6.80 -14.01
C LEU A 30 3.64 -8.14 -14.67
N LEU A 31 3.45 -9.20 -13.86
CA LEU A 31 3.04 -10.52 -14.34
C LEU A 31 1.59 -10.58 -14.84
N CYS A 32 0.76 -9.62 -14.43
CA CYS A 32 -0.67 -9.54 -14.76
C CYS A 32 -1.04 -8.24 -15.49
N VAL A 33 -0.16 -7.73 -16.37
CA VAL A 33 -0.36 -6.46 -17.12
C VAL A 33 -1.76 -6.29 -17.71
N ARG A 34 -2.37 -7.37 -18.24
CA ARG A 34 -3.73 -7.31 -18.84
C ARG A 34 -4.85 -7.06 -17.84
N MET A 35 -4.59 -7.04 -16.53
CA MET A 35 -5.56 -6.74 -15.49
C MET A 35 -5.69 -5.25 -15.19
N PHE A 36 -4.71 -4.46 -15.60
CA PHE A 36 -4.65 -3.03 -15.34
C PHE A 36 -4.53 -2.30 -16.68
N PRO A 37 -5.65 -2.11 -17.40
CA PRO A 37 -5.64 -1.36 -18.66
C PRO A 37 -5.23 0.10 -18.43
N GLU A 38 -5.52 0.67 -17.26
CA GLU A 38 -5.09 2.01 -16.87
C GLU A 38 -4.26 1.99 -15.57
N GLU A 39 -3.38 2.98 -15.39
CA GLU A 39 -2.58 3.10 -14.17
C GLU A 39 -3.48 3.39 -12.94
N SER A 40 -4.62 4.06 -13.13
CA SER A 40 -5.63 4.26 -12.09
C SER A 40 -6.17 2.95 -11.54
N ASP A 41 -6.42 1.95 -12.37
CA ASP A 41 -6.93 0.64 -11.92
C ASP A 41 -5.91 -0.06 -11.01
N LYS A 42 -4.63 0.10 -11.34
CA LYS A 42 -3.52 -0.43 -10.55
C LYS A 42 -3.43 0.27 -9.20
N ILE A 43 -3.57 1.60 -9.19
CA ILE A 43 -3.58 2.41 -7.97
C ILE A 43 -4.79 2.05 -7.10
N GLU A 44 -6.00 1.96 -7.65
CA GLU A 44 -7.19 1.58 -6.87
C GLU A 44 -7.03 0.19 -6.25
N ARG A 45 -6.48 -0.76 -7.01
CA ARG A 45 -6.23 -2.11 -6.51
C ARG A 45 -5.17 -2.15 -5.41
N TYR A 46 -4.14 -1.31 -5.53
CA TYR A 46 -3.12 -1.13 -4.50
C TYR A 46 -3.71 -0.58 -3.21
N VAL A 47 -4.42 0.55 -3.33
CA VAL A 47 -5.03 1.23 -2.19
C VAL A 47 -6.03 0.32 -1.48
N GLY A 48 -6.82 -0.48 -2.22
CA GLY A 48 -7.75 -1.45 -1.63
C GLY A 48 -7.11 -2.61 -0.84
N GLY A 49 -5.79 -2.79 -0.90
CA GLY A 49 -5.07 -3.75 -0.05
C GLY A 49 -4.46 -3.14 1.21
N LEU A 50 -4.56 -1.83 1.39
CA LEU A 50 -4.01 -1.10 2.53
C LEU A 50 -4.84 -1.30 3.81
N PRO A 51 -4.23 -1.14 4.99
CA PRO A 51 -4.97 -1.09 6.25
C PRO A 51 -5.88 0.14 6.32
N ASP A 52 -7.08 -0.02 6.88
CA ASP A 52 -8.10 1.05 6.99
C ASP A 52 -7.54 2.35 7.58
N VAL A 53 -6.63 2.24 8.55
CA VAL A 53 -5.97 3.37 9.24
C VAL A 53 -5.22 4.32 8.32
N ILE A 54 -4.73 3.87 7.16
CA ILE A 54 -4.03 4.71 6.19
C ILE A 54 -4.76 4.80 4.86
N HIS A 55 -5.67 3.86 4.60
CA HIS A 55 -6.47 3.78 3.38
C HIS A 55 -7.18 5.10 3.10
N GLU A 56 -7.89 5.66 4.08
CA GLU A 56 -8.64 6.91 3.92
C GLU A 56 -7.74 8.08 3.53
N SER A 57 -6.58 8.20 4.17
CA SER A 57 -5.60 9.26 3.90
C SER A 57 -5.01 9.16 2.48
N VAL A 58 -4.70 7.94 2.03
CA VAL A 58 -4.17 7.71 0.67
C VAL A 58 -5.24 7.98 -0.38
N VAL A 59 -6.49 7.52 -0.16
CA VAL A 59 -7.62 7.82 -1.07
C VAL A 59 -7.86 9.33 -1.18
N ALA A 60 -7.86 10.04 -0.06
CA ALA A 60 -8.07 11.50 -0.04
C ALA A 60 -7.00 12.27 -0.82
N SER A 61 -5.77 11.76 -0.82
CA SER A 61 -4.63 12.37 -1.51
C SER A 61 -4.65 12.16 -3.03
N ARG A 62 -5.48 11.24 -3.53
CA ARG A 62 -5.70 10.96 -4.96
C ARG A 62 -4.39 10.83 -5.75
N PRO A 63 -3.54 9.83 -5.41
CA PRO A 63 -2.29 9.61 -6.12
C PRO A 63 -2.55 9.39 -7.62
N LYS A 64 -1.71 10.03 -8.44
CA LYS A 64 -1.75 9.93 -9.91
C LYS A 64 -0.82 8.85 -10.43
N THR A 65 0.18 8.48 -9.63
CA THR A 65 1.14 7.43 -9.96
C THR A 65 1.23 6.39 -8.86
N MET A 66 1.64 5.19 -9.22
CA MET A 66 1.91 4.13 -8.24
C MET A 66 3.00 4.51 -7.24
N GLN A 67 4.01 5.27 -7.68
CA GLN A 67 5.08 5.70 -6.79
C GLN A 67 4.56 6.67 -5.73
N GLU A 68 3.70 7.62 -6.13
CA GLU A 68 3.04 8.53 -5.18
C GLU A 68 2.23 7.77 -4.12
N ALA A 69 1.49 6.73 -4.53
CA ALA A 69 0.73 5.92 -3.57
C ALA A 69 1.63 5.18 -2.56
N ILE A 70 2.78 4.66 -3.02
CA ILE A 70 3.78 3.97 -2.18
C ILE A 70 4.47 4.97 -1.22
N ASP A 71 4.84 6.14 -1.72
CA ASP A 71 5.51 7.17 -0.93
C ASP A 71 4.58 7.70 0.18
N MET A 72 3.31 7.94 -0.14
CA MET A 72 2.29 8.33 0.85
C MET A 72 2.08 7.27 1.92
N GLU A 73 2.03 6.00 1.53
CA GLU A 73 1.89 4.89 2.48
C GLU A 73 3.08 4.82 3.44
N ASN A 74 4.31 4.91 2.93
CA ASN A 74 5.53 4.91 3.74
C ASN A 74 5.57 6.10 4.69
N GLU A 75 5.23 7.30 4.22
CA GLU A 75 5.18 8.51 5.05
C GLU A 75 4.19 8.36 6.22
N LEU A 76 3.01 7.77 5.96
CA LEU A 76 1.99 7.57 6.99
C LEU A 76 2.40 6.51 8.04
N ILE A 77 3.10 5.45 7.61
CA ILE A 77 3.64 4.44 8.53
C ILE A 77 4.77 5.03 9.38
N ASP A 78 5.68 5.80 8.78
CA ASP A 78 6.76 6.46 9.50
C ASP A 78 6.25 7.47 10.51
N LYS A 79 5.26 8.30 10.13
CA LYS A 79 4.59 9.22 11.06
C LYS A 79 4.00 8.48 12.25
N ARG A 80 3.30 7.36 12.02
CA ARG A 80 2.74 6.54 13.10
C ARG A 80 3.83 6.01 14.04
N ASN A 81 4.93 5.51 13.48
CA ASN A 81 6.04 4.96 14.27
C ASN A 81 6.71 6.04 15.12
N ASN A 82 6.89 7.24 14.57
CA ASN A 82 7.45 8.39 15.27
C ASN A 82 6.55 8.88 16.41
N THR A 83 5.23 9.00 16.16
CA THR A 83 4.27 9.39 17.22
C THR A 83 4.25 8.37 18.37
N TRP A 84 4.36 7.07 18.07
CA TRP A 84 4.47 6.05 19.12
C TRP A 84 5.78 6.16 19.91
N ALA A 85 6.90 6.44 19.24
CA ALA A 85 8.20 6.60 19.88
C ALA A 85 8.22 7.82 20.83
N GLU A 86 7.59 8.93 20.45
CA GLU A 86 7.47 10.14 21.28
C GLU A 86 6.63 9.88 22.53
N CYS A 87 5.48 9.21 22.41
CA CYS A 87 4.66 8.85 23.58
C CYS A 87 5.35 7.90 24.57
N GLN A 88 6.35 7.12 24.14
CA GLN A 88 7.15 6.26 25.03
C GLN A 88 8.29 7.02 25.73
N ALA A 89 8.73 8.16 25.19
CA ALA A 89 9.80 8.97 25.76
C ALA A 89 9.32 9.89 26.89
N GLU A 90 8.05 10.30 26.88
CA GLU A 90 7.47 11.20 27.88
C GLU A 90 7.03 10.51 29.19
N ASN A 91 7.15 9.17 29.27
CA ASN A 91 6.72 8.38 30.43
C ASN A 91 7.90 7.87 31.30
N LYS A 92 9.02 8.61 31.31
CA LYS A 92 10.25 8.25 32.03
C LYS A 92 10.72 9.33 33.00
#